data_AF-A0A1F8UHR6-F1
#
_entry.id   AF-A0A1F8UHR6-F1
#
_cell.length_a   1.000
_cell.length_b   1.000
_cell.length_c   1.000
_cell.angle_alpha   90.00
_cell.angle_beta   90.00
_cell.angle_gamma   90.00
#
_symmetry.space_group_name_H-M   'P 1'
#
loop_
_entity.id
_entity.type
_entity.pdbx_description
1 polymer ?
#
loop_
_entity_poly.entity_id
_entity_poly.type
_entity_poly.pdbx_seq_one_letter_code
_entity_poly.pdbx_strand_id
1 'polypeptide(L)'
;MSLQLVREELNMLDGLIKNMLVLRMSLIPIVAEIKLKGNLPMFQPDRENQMYKEMEEFSRKTGIDNKLVSEMYKLIMTNAKNIQYDMEKNIPPYNIEVQADEDMRKELNHTFEALESIIKEDISVVFDKFNDIIEDDRIDAKNISELGTYYYQNKILRNK
;
A
#
# COMPACT_ATOMS: atom_id res chain seq x y z
N MET A 1 2.82 -1.37 -27.22
CA MET A 1 2.08 -1.58 -25.96
C MET A 1 0.68 -0.98 -26.09
N SER A 2 -0.38 -1.79 -26.06
CA SER A 2 -1.74 -1.26 -26.22
C SER A 2 -2.21 -0.58 -24.93
N LEU A 3 -2.97 0.50 -25.04
CA LEU A 3 -3.57 1.20 -23.90
C LEU A 3 -4.38 0.26 -22.99
N GLN A 4 -4.97 -0.79 -23.57
CA GLN A 4 -5.77 -1.77 -22.86
C GLN A 4 -4.92 -2.60 -21.88
N LEU A 5 -3.74 -3.06 -22.29
CA LEU A 5 -2.84 -3.82 -21.42
C LEU A 5 -2.40 -2.98 -20.22
N VAL A 6 -2.05 -1.71 -20.44
CA VAL A 6 -1.68 -0.80 -19.33
C VAL A 6 -2.82 -0.59 -18.34
N ARG A 7 -4.07 -0.52 -18.83
CA ARG A 7 -5.24 -0.38 -17.96
C ARG A 7 -5.51 -1.63 -17.15
N GLU A 8 -5.32 -2.81 -17.71
CA GLU A 8 -5.45 -4.09 -16.99
C GLU A 8 -4.44 -4.19 -15.85
N GLU A 9 -3.20 -3.77 -16.10
CA GLU A 9 -2.17 -3.71 -15.07
C GLU A 9 -2.46 -2.65 -13.99
N LEU A 10 -2.96 -1.47 -14.37
CA LEU A 10 -3.40 -0.47 -13.40
C LEU A 10 -4.56 -0.98 -12.54
N ASN A 11 -5.51 -1.69 -13.13
CA ASN A 11 -6.62 -2.29 -12.38
C ASN A 11 -6.11 -3.34 -11.38
N MET A 12 -5.11 -4.13 -11.76
CA MET A 12 -4.47 -5.09 -10.86
C MET A 12 -3.78 -4.36 -9.69
N LEU A 13 -2.99 -3.32 -9.99
CA LEU A 13 -2.32 -2.51 -8.98
C LEU A 13 -3.32 -1.81 -8.04
N ASP A 14 -4.41 -1.28 -8.57
CA ASP A 14 -5.49 -0.70 -7.77
C ASP A 14 -6.14 -1.74 -6.84
N GLY A 15 -6.30 -2.97 -7.32
CA GLY A 15 -6.70 -4.12 -6.50
C GLY A 15 -5.74 -4.35 -5.34
N LEU A 16 -4.44 -4.42 -5.62
CA LEU A 16 -3.40 -4.59 -4.59
C LEU A 16 -3.39 -3.44 -3.58
N ILE A 17 -3.52 -2.18 -4.03
CA ILE A 17 -3.58 -1.01 -3.14
C ILE A 17 -4.78 -1.10 -2.19
N LYS A 18 -5.97 -1.46 -2.71
CA LYS A 18 -7.17 -1.64 -1.87
C LYS A 18 -6.96 -2.72 -0.83
N ASN A 19 -6.42 -3.87 -1.23
CA ASN A 19 -6.22 -5.01 -0.33
C ASN A 19 -5.17 -4.70 0.75
N MET A 20 -4.09 -4.00 0.38
CA MET A 20 -3.08 -3.50 1.33
C MET A 20 -3.66 -2.48 2.30
N LEU A 21 -4.58 -1.62 1.86
CA LEU A 21 -5.25 -0.68 2.74
C LEU A 21 -6.13 -1.41 3.77
N VAL A 22 -6.90 -2.43 3.34
CA VAL A 22 -7.72 -3.25 4.24
C VAL A 22 -6.85 -3.93 5.29
N LEU A 23 -5.77 -4.60 4.87
CA LEU A 23 -4.81 -5.24 5.77
C LEU A 23 -4.22 -4.22 6.76
N ARG A 24 -3.77 -3.06 6.27
CA ARG A 24 -3.17 -2.04 7.12
C ARG A 24 -4.15 -1.50 8.17
N MET A 25 -5.42 -1.33 7.81
CA MET A 25 -6.45 -0.84 8.74
C MET A 25 -6.86 -1.91 9.76
N SER A 26 -6.93 -3.18 9.37
CA SER A 26 -7.29 -4.28 10.30
C SER A 26 -6.28 -4.48 11.44
N LEU A 27 -5.03 -4.04 11.26
CA LEU A 27 -4.01 -4.05 12.31
C LEU A 27 -4.18 -2.94 13.35
N ILE A 28 -4.91 -1.86 13.06
CA ILE A 28 -5.02 -0.72 13.99
C ILE A 28 -5.77 -1.08 15.28
N PRO A 29 -6.90 -1.81 15.25
CA PRO A 29 -7.53 -2.28 16.48
C PRO A 29 -6.61 -3.12 17.37
N ILE A 30 -5.74 -3.94 16.78
CA ILE A 30 -4.74 -4.72 17.52
C ILE A 30 -3.75 -3.79 18.23
N VAL A 31 -3.27 -2.74 17.54
CA VAL A 31 -2.40 -1.72 18.15
C VAL A 31 -3.12 -1.01 19.30
N ALA A 32 -4.40 -0.66 19.14
CA ALA A 32 -5.19 -0.02 20.20
C ALA A 32 -5.30 -0.94 21.43
N GLU A 33 -5.62 -2.22 21.25
CA GLU A 33 -5.70 -3.19 22.34
C GLU A 33 -4.38 -3.34 23.10
N ILE A 34 -3.26 -3.44 22.38
CA ILE A 34 -1.92 -3.53 22.98
C ILE A 34 -1.66 -2.29 23.84
N LYS A 35 -2.00 -1.09 23.32
CA LYS A 35 -1.82 0.16 24.06
C LYS A 35 -2.69 0.23 25.31
N LEU A 36 -3.96 -0.16 25.22
CA LEU A 36 -4.88 -0.20 26.38
C LEU A 36 -4.38 -1.18 27.45
N LYS A 37 -4.02 -2.41 27.06
CA LYS A 37 -3.52 -3.44 27.99
C LYS A 37 -2.20 -3.02 28.65
N GLY A 38 -1.34 -2.32 27.91
CA GLY A 38 -0.04 -1.85 28.38
C GLY A 38 -0.03 -0.47 29.04
N ASN A 39 -1.18 0.19 29.19
CA ASN A 39 -1.29 1.60 29.64
C ASN A 39 -0.37 2.56 28.84
N LEU A 40 -0.23 2.32 27.54
CA LEU A 40 0.53 3.18 26.64
C LEU A 40 -0.35 4.32 26.10
N PRO A 41 0.21 5.51 25.85
CA PRO A 41 -0.56 6.62 25.31
C PRO A 41 -1.04 6.33 23.88
N MET A 42 -2.30 6.67 23.60
CA MET A 42 -2.86 6.56 22.25
C MET A 42 -2.15 7.49 21.27
N PHE A 43 -1.93 8.74 21.68
CA PHE A 43 -1.20 9.73 20.91
C PHE A 43 0.32 9.61 21.13
N GLN A 44 1.06 9.35 20.05
CA GLN A 44 2.53 9.23 20.05
C GLN A 44 3.09 10.06 18.89
N PRO A 45 3.29 11.39 19.08
CA PRO A 45 3.65 12.31 18.01
C PRO A 45 4.99 11.95 17.34
N ASP A 46 5.94 11.40 18.10
CA ASP A 46 7.23 11.00 17.56
C ASP A 46 7.12 9.92 16.49
N ARG A 47 6.18 8.97 16.66
CA ARG A 47 5.93 7.93 15.65
C ARG A 47 5.33 8.53 14.36
N GLU A 48 4.42 9.49 14.49
CA GLU A 48 3.80 10.17 13.35
C GLU A 48 4.85 11.01 12.59
N ASN A 49 5.69 11.75 13.32
CA ASN A 49 6.81 12.49 12.74
C ASN A 49 7.83 11.57 12.04
N GLN A 50 8.15 10.42 12.63
CA GLN A 50 9.02 9.43 12.01
C GLN A 50 8.42 8.94 10.69
N MET A 51 7.12 8.60 10.67
CA MET A 51 6.45 8.16 9.44
C MET A 51 6.49 9.22 8.34
N TYR A 52 6.26 10.50 8.67
CA TYR A 52 6.34 11.57 7.67
C TYR A 52 7.74 11.73 7.10
N LYS A 53 8.79 11.59 7.91
CA LYS A 53 10.18 11.60 7.44
C LYS A 53 10.47 10.40 6.52
N GLU A 54 10.01 9.21 6.90
CA GLU A 54 10.12 8.00 6.07
C GLU A 54 9.45 8.21 4.70
N MET A 55 8.29 8.89 4.66
CA MET A 55 7.58 9.18 3.42
C MET A 55 8.27 10.25 2.56
N GLU A 56 8.79 11.31 3.18
CA GLU A 56 9.58 12.33 2.48
C GLU A 56 10.82 11.70 1.83
N GLU A 57 11.51 10.82 2.56
CA GLU A 57 12.65 10.09 2.05
C GLU A 57 12.27 9.12 0.93
N PHE A 58 11.14 8.42 1.06
CA PHE A 58 10.60 7.56 0.01
C PHE A 58 10.31 8.35 -1.27
N SER A 59 9.59 9.47 -1.18
CA SER A 59 9.28 10.34 -2.33
C SER A 59 10.55 10.88 -2.99
N ARG A 60 11.53 11.32 -2.20
CA ARG A 60 12.83 11.76 -2.71
C ARG A 60 13.57 10.65 -3.47
N LYS A 61 13.56 9.41 -2.95
CA LYS A 61 14.24 8.27 -3.54
C LYS A 61 13.56 7.76 -4.82
N THR A 62 12.23 7.79 -4.86
CA THR A 62 11.43 7.19 -5.93
C THR A 62 11.00 8.17 -7.01
N GLY A 63 11.11 9.47 -6.76
CA GLY A 63 10.62 10.52 -7.67
C GLY A 63 9.10 10.69 -7.67
N ILE A 64 8.38 9.99 -6.77
CA ILE A 64 6.94 10.17 -6.57
C ILE A 64 6.69 11.51 -5.88
N ASP A 65 5.62 12.20 -6.27
CA ASP A 65 5.22 13.47 -5.67
C ASP A 65 5.06 13.37 -4.15
N ASN A 66 5.88 14.12 -3.42
CA ASN A 66 5.88 14.13 -1.96
C ASN A 66 4.55 14.64 -1.39
N LYS A 67 3.90 15.60 -2.09
CA LYS A 67 2.63 16.16 -1.63
C LYS A 67 1.55 15.07 -1.63
N LEU A 68 1.41 14.33 -2.72
CA LEU A 68 0.50 13.19 -2.82
C LEU A 68 0.74 12.16 -1.71
N VAL A 69 1.97 11.66 -1.55
CA VAL A 69 2.28 10.63 -0.55
C VAL A 69 2.00 11.13 0.86
N SER A 70 2.40 12.37 1.16
CA SER A 70 2.14 13.00 2.46
C SER A 70 0.65 13.15 2.76
N GLU A 71 -0.16 13.55 1.78
CA GLU A 71 -1.62 13.69 1.94
C GLU A 71 -2.30 12.33 2.16
N MET A 72 -1.92 11.31 1.39
CA MET A 72 -2.42 9.95 1.59
C MET A 72 -2.11 9.42 2.99
N TYR A 73 -0.85 9.57 3.44
CA TYR A 73 -0.45 9.10 4.76
C TYR A 73 -1.09 9.90 5.90
N LYS A 74 -1.33 11.20 5.72
CA LYS A 74 -2.12 11.99 6.67
C LYS A 74 -3.53 11.44 6.86
N LEU A 75 -4.21 11.08 5.77
CA LEU A 75 -5.56 10.48 5.83
C LEU A 75 -5.54 9.12 6.52
N ILE A 76 -4.60 8.26 6.15
CA ILE A 76 -4.39 6.93 6.75
C ILE A 76 -4.15 7.05 8.26
N MET A 77 -3.27 7.97 8.68
CA MET A 77 -2.93 8.17 10.09
C MET A 77 -4.06 8.81 10.88
N THR A 78 -4.81 9.73 10.27
CA THR A 78 -6.00 10.33 10.89
C THR A 78 -7.05 9.26 11.16
N ASN A 79 -7.34 8.38 10.21
CA ASN A 79 -8.26 7.27 10.42
C ASN A 79 -7.75 6.33 11.53
N ALA A 80 -6.46 5.99 11.51
CA ALA A 80 -5.87 5.15 12.55
C ALA A 80 -5.99 5.74 13.96
N LYS A 81 -5.87 7.07 14.10
CA LYS A 81 -6.08 7.78 15.37
C LYS A 81 -7.54 7.72 15.82
N ASN A 82 -8.49 7.90 14.90
CA ASN A 82 -9.91 7.81 15.19
C ASN A 82 -10.29 6.42 15.70
N ILE A 83 -9.85 5.35 15.03
CA ILE A 83 -10.07 3.95 15.45
C ILE A 83 -9.57 3.71 16.88
N GLN A 84 -8.33 4.15 17.18
CA GLN A 84 -7.74 3.99 18.52
C GLN A 84 -8.52 4.76 19.60
N TYR A 85 -8.98 5.97 19.28
CA TYR A 85 -9.75 6.82 20.19
C TYR A 85 -11.16 6.27 20.45
N ASP A 86 -11.82 5.77 19.40
CA ASP A 86 -13.12 5.12 19.52
C ASP A 86 -13.01 3.91 20.46
N MET A 87 -11.99 3.07 20.28
CA MET A 87 -11.74 1.92 21.16
C MET A 87 -11.42 2.32 22.60
N GLU A 88 -10.63 3.38 22.82
CA GLU A 88 -10.38 3.94 24.17
C GLU A 88 -11.69 4.35 24.88
N LYS A 89 -12.68 4.80 24.11
CA LYS A 89 -14.00 5.19 24.59
C LYS A 89 -15.04 4.07 24.60
N ASN A 90 -14.64 2.83 24.32
CA ASN A 90 -15.55 1.69 24.12
C ASN A 90 -16.60 1.92 23.01
N ILE A 91 -16.26 2.73 22.01
CA ILE A 91 -17.02 2.91 20.77
C ILE A 91 -16.46 1.90 19.75
N PRO A 92 -17.32 1.16 19.01
CA PRO A 92 -16.86 0.29 17.94
C PRO A 92 -16.02 1.05 16.90
N PRO A 93 -14.85 0.52 16.48
CA PRO A 93 -13.89 1.24 15.63
C PRO A 93 -14.37 1.48 14.18
N TYR A 94 -15.41 0.77 13.76
CA TYR A 94 -15.99 0.88 12.42
C TYR A 94 -17.49 1.14 12.57
N ASN A 95 -17.91 2.36 12.29
CA ASN A 95 -19.33 2.79 12.34
C ASN A 95 -20.12 2.38 11.09
N ILE A 96 -19.62 1.41 10.33
CA ILE A 96 -20.25 0.88 9.13
C ILE A 96 -20.64 -0.56 9.43
N GLU A 97 -21.94 -0.82 9.55
CA GLU A 97 -22.44 -2.19 9.53
C GLU A 97 -22.25 -2.76 8.13
N VAL A 98 -21.26 -3.64 7.97
CA VAL A 98 -21.07 -4.41 6.74
C VAL A 98 -21.77 -5.75 6.94
N GLN A 99 -22.83 -6.00 6.19
CA GLN A 99 -23.42 -7.34 6.07
C GLN A 99 -22.49 -8.19 5.20
N ALA A 100 -21.47 -8.77 5.81
CA ALA A 100 -20.57 -9.71 5.14
C ALA A 100 -21.22 -11.09 5.08
N ASP A 101 -21.72 -11.45 3.90
CA ASP A 101 -22.16 -12.82 3.61
C ASP A 101 -20.97 -13.80 3.53
N GLU A 102 -21.27 -15.10 3.37
CA GLU A 102 -20.23 -16.13 3.29
C GLU A 102 -19.29 -15.95 2.09
N ASP A 103 -19.80 -15.42 0.98
CA ASP A 103 -19.04 -15.30 -0.26
C ASP A 103 -18.04 -14.15 -0.15
N MET A 104 -18.46 -13.01 0.40
CA MET A 104 -17.57 -11.89 0.73
C MET A 104 -16.45 -12.29 1.70
N ARG A 105 -16.76 -13.14 2.69
CA ARG A 105 -15.76 -13.63 3.66
C ARG A 105 -14.74 -14.55 3.00
N LYS A 106 -15.18 -15.45 2.13
CA LYS A 106 -14.30 -16.34 1.35
C LYS A 106 -13.40 -15.53 0.41
N GLU A 107 -13.95 -14.56 -0.29
CA GLU A 107 -13.20 -13.68 -1.19
C GLU A 107 -12.14 -12.89 -0.43
N LEU A 108 -12.48 -12.35 0.74
CA LEU A 108 -11.54 -11.61 1.58
C LEU A 108 -10.43 -12.50 2.13
N ASN A 109 -10.75 -13.71 2.60
CA ASN A 109 -9.75 -14.67 3.07
C ASN A 109 -8.80 -15.07 1.94
N HIS A 110 -9.34 -15.40 0.77
CA HIS A 110 -8.54 -15.72 -0.41
C HIS A 110 -7.63 -14.55 -0.82
N THR A 111 -8.16 -13.32 -0.71
CA THR A 111 -7.38 -12.11 -0.96
C THR A 111 -6.22 -11.94 0.02
N PHE A 112 -6.44 -12.22 1.31
CA PHE A 112 -5.38 -12.16 2.31
C PHE A 112 -4.34 -13.26 2.12
N GLU A 113 -4.77 -14.48 1.79
CA GLU A 113 -3.86 -15.59 1.45
C GLU A 113 -3.02 -15.28 0.20
N ALA A 114 -3.65 -14.71 -0.84
CA ALA A 114 -2.96 -14.29 -2.05
C ALA A 114 -1.97 -13.15 -1.76
N LEU A 115 -2.34 -12.16 -0.94
CA LEU A 115 -1.42 -11.12 -0.49
C LEU A 115 -0.25 -11.73 0.29
N GLU A 116 -0.51 -12.67 1.19
CA GLU A 116 0.52 -13.35 1.97
C GLU A 116 1.48 -14.13 1.06
N SER A 117 0.96 -14.79 0.02
CA SER A 117 1.75 -15.47 -1.01
C SER A 117 2.57 -14.47 -1.86
N ILE A 118 1.97 -13.37 -2.30
CA ILE A 118 2.67 -12.32 -3.07
C ILE A 118 3.81 -11.70 -2.25
N ILE A 119 3.56 -11.44 -0.97
CA ILE A 119 4.55 -10.92 -0.03
C ILE A 119 5.67 -11.95 0.18
N LYS A 120 5.36 -13.25 0.21
CA LYS A 120 6.31 -14.34 0.46
C LYS A 120 7.10 -14.79 -0.77
N GLU A 121 6.50 -14.81 -1.96
CA GLU A 121 7.03 -15.52 -3.15
C GLU A 121 7.01 -14.67 -4.44
N ASP A 122 5.91 -13.98 -4.75
CA ASP A 122 5.62 -13.58 -6.15
C ASP A 122 6.01 -12.18 -6.59
N ILE A 123 6.58 -11.34 -5.72
CA ILE A 123 7.17 -10.08 -6.19
C ILE A 123 8.18 -10.37 -7.32
N SER A 124 8.92 -11.49 -7.27
CA SER A 124 9.86 -11.90 -8.33
C SER A 124 9.20 -12.37 -9.64
N VAL A 125 8.10 -13.13 -9.59
CA VAL A 125 7.51 -13.81 -10.76
C VAL A 125 6.66 -12.87 -11.61
N VAL A 126 6.03 -11.86 -10.97
CA VAL A 126 5.35 -10.78 -11.69
C VAL A 126 6.34 -10.00 -12.56
N PHE A 127 7.64 -9.94 -12.20
CA PHE A 127 8.66 -9.28 -13.03
C PHE A 127 9.01 -9.99 -14.32
N ASP A 128 9.16 -11.32 -14.27
CA ASP A 128 9.61 -12.08 -15.43
C ASP A 128 8.64 -11.95 -16.62
N LYS A 129 7.32 -11.95 -16.35
CA LYS A 129 6.28 -11.77 -17.39
C LYS A 129 6.30 -10.40 -18.05
N PHE A 130 6.76 -9.36 -17.35
CA PHE A 130 6.81 -8.00 -17.89
C PHE A 130 8.04 -7.75 -18.76
N ASN A 131 9.16 -8.42 -18.47
CA ASN A 131 10.35 -8.38 -19.31
C ASN A 131 10.08 -8.95 -20.71
N ASP A 132 9.24 -9.99 -20.83
CA ASP A 132 8.86 -10.58 -22.12
C ASP A 132 8.00 -9.66 -23.01
N ILE A 133 7.35 -8.63 -22.43
CA ILE A 133 6.43 -7.73 -23.13
C ILE A 133 7.16 -6.50 -23.71
N ILE A 134 8.36 -6.20 -23.22
CA ILE A 134 9.12 -5.03 -23.66
C ILE A 134 10.07 -5.42 -24.80
N GLU A 135 9.64 -5.13 -26.03
CA GLU A 135 10.46 -5.24 -27.24
C GLU A 135 11.57 -4.14 -27.28
N ASP A 136 12.56 -4.22 -26.39
CA ASP A 136 13.83 -3.46 -26.47
C ASP A 136 14.95 -4.29 -25.84
N ASP A 137 15.82 -4.87 -26.67
CA ASP A 137 16.94 -5.79 -26.36
C ASP A 137 17.98 -5.22 -25.35
N ARG A 138 17.76 -4.01 -24.85
CA ARG A 138 18.62 -3.26 -23.93
C ARG A 138 18.08 -3.19 -22.50
N ILE A 139 16.96 -3.82 -22.20
CA ILE A 139 16.35 -3.84 -20.87
C ILE A 139 16.39 -5.26 -20.32
N ASP A 140 17.36 -5.51 -19.44
CA ASP A 140 17.39 -6.66 -18.52
C ASP A 140 17.14 -6.14 -17.10
N ALA A 141 15.93 -5.61 -16.87
CA ALA A 141 15.55 -5.05 -15.59
C ALA A 141 15.12 -6.18 -14.64
N LYS A 142 15.75 -6.27 -13.47
CA LYS A 142 15.58 -7.37 -12.52
C LYS A 142 14.49 -7.12 -11.48
N ASN A 143 13.86 -5.95 -11.50
CA ASN A 143 12.76 -5.56 -10.60
C ASN A 143 11.99 -4.31 -11.10
N ILE A 144 10.80 -4.02 -10.53
CA ILE A 144 9.95 -2.83 -10.82
C ILE A 144 10.75 -1.53 -10.65
N SER A 145 11.64 -1.49 -9.67
CA SER A 145 12.42 -0.30 -9.38
C SER A 145 13.36 0.01 -10.55
N GLU A 146 14.05 -0.99 -11.11
CA GLU A 146 14.95 -0.84 -12.27
C GLU A 146 14.19 -0.47 -13.54
N LEU A 147 13.04 -1.10 -13.82
CA LEU A 147 12.25 -0.79 -15.00
C LEU A 147 11.61 0.60 -14.93
N GLY A 148 11.00 0.91 -13.78
CA GLY A 148 10.46 2.24 -13.48
C GLY A 148 11.54 3.30 -13.55
N THR A 149 12.74 3.01 -13.03
CA THR A 149 13.91 3.88 -13.10
C THR A 149 14.35 4.09 -14.54
N TYR A 150 14.50 3.04 -15.35
CA TYR A 150 14.89 3.17 -16.76
C TYR A 150 13.90 4.04 -17.53
N TYR A 151 12.59 3.76 -17.43
CA TYR A 151 11.56 4.52 -18.14
C TYR A 151 11.54 5.98 -17.69
N TYR A 152 11.56 6.21 -16.38
CA TYR A 152 11.56 7.56 -15.82
C TYR A 152 12.81 8.34 -16.26
N GLN A 153 14.00 7.74 -16.19
CA GLN A 153 15.25 8.39 -16.57
C GLN A 153 15.36 8.65 -18.09
N ASN A 154 14.94 7.70 -18.92
CA ASN A 154 15.22 7.76 -20.36
C ASN A 154 14.05 8.27 -21.22
N LYS A 155 12.82 8.30 -20.69
CA LYS A 155 11.63 8.75 -21.43
C LYS A 155 10.94 9.94 -20.78
N ILE A 156 10.97 10.05 -19.45
CA ILE A 156 10.37 11.19 -18.75
C ILE A 156 11.40 12.31 -18.53
N LEU A 157 12.56 12.00 -17.93
CA LEU A 157 13.59 13.01 -17.63
C LEU A 157 14.39 13.48 -18.85
N ARG A 158 14.44 12.71 -19.94
CA ARG A 158 15.08 13.13 -21.21
C ARG A 158 14.28 14.16 -22.01
N ASN A 159 13.01 14.41 -21.69
CA ASN A 159 12.17 15.43 -22.35
C ASN A 159 12.31 16.82 -21.71
N LYS A 160 13.55 17.30 -21.56
CA LYS A 160 13.88 18.71 -21.34
C LYS A 160 15.05 19.11 -22.21
#